data_AF-A0A0M5KTI5-F1
#
_entry.id   AF-A0A0M5KTI5-F1
#
_cell.length_a   1.000
_cell.length_b   1.000
_cell.length_c   1.000
_cell.angle_alpha   90.00
_cell.angle_beta   90.00
_cell.angle_gamma   90.00
#
_symmetry.space_group_name_H-M   'P 1'
#
loop_
_entity.id
_entity.type
_entity.pdbx_description
1 polymer ?
#
loop_
_entity_poly.entity_id
_entity_poly.type
_entity_poly.pdbx_seq_one_letter_code
_entity_poly.pdbx_strand_id
1 'polypeptide(L)'
;MADSELLKYARARDDQEFVWRVSAAMTVEAQYKLGAQPDMSLEAHKLMDWTLDNPLTPDALMISFASTDQNVAKDITVTEGAVNTSAVTDAAIRAVVGARWDIVAKRRFEIVK
;
A
#
# COMPACT_ATOMS: atom_id res chain seq x y z
N MET A 1 3.92 -10.48 26.53
CA MET A 1 3.84 -9.01 26.42
C MET A 1 3.12 -8.69 25.13
N ALA A 2 2.19 -7.71 25.17
CA ALA A 2 1.40 -7.25 24.03
C ALA A 2 2.22 -6.43 23.00
N ASP A 3 3.55 -6.52 23.07
CA ASP A 3 4.53 -5.87 22.19
C ASP A 3 4.49 -6.42 20.74
N SER A 4 3.65 -7.42 20.44
CA SER A 4 3.73 -8.17 19.18
C SER A 4 2.92 -7.60 18.01
N GLU A 5 1.85 -6.83 18.22
CA GLU A 5 0.98 -6.40 17.11
C GLU A 5 1.43 -5.05 16.51
N LEU A 6 1.61 -4.02 17.35
CA LEU A 6 2.10 -2.72 16.86
C LEU A 6 3.51 -2.83 16.27
N LEU A 7 4.36 -3.68 16.85
CA LEU A 7 5.70 -3.94 16.34
C LEU A 7 5.67 -4.58 14.95
N LYS A 8 4.74 -5.50 14.67
CA LYS A 8 4.57 -6.06 13.31
C LYS A 8 4.26 -4.98 12.29
N TYR A 9 3.32 -4.08 12.60
CA TYR A 9 2.92 -3.02 11.67
C TYR A 9 4.06 -2.03 11.40
N ALA A 10 4.80 -1.67 12.45
CA ALA A 10 5.97 -0.82 12.31
C ALA A 10 7.06 -1.51 11.47
N ARG A 11 7.41 -2.75 11.83
CA ARG A 11 8.49 -3.50 11.19
C ARG A 11 8.20 -3.92 9.77
N ALA A 12 6.94 -4.17 9.40
CA ALA A 12 6.57 -4.47 8.03
C ALA A 12 7.05 -3.39 7.03
N ARG A 13 7.17 -2.14 7.49
CA ARG A 13 7.62 -1.00 6.67
C ARG A 13 9.15 -0.95 6.55
N ASP A 14 9.87 -1.63 7.43
CA ASP A 14 11.32 -1.80 7.37
C ASP A 14 11.70 -2.91 6.37
N ASP A 15 10.76 -3.79 6.02
CA ASP A 15 10.96 -4.84 5.01
C ASP A 15 10.90 -4.25 3.60
N GLN A 16 12.06 -4.14 2.97
CA GLN A 16 12.18 -3.55 1.63
C GLN A 16 11.42 -4.35 0.56
N GLU A 17 11.34 -5.68 0.70
CA GLU A 17 10.61 -6.52 -0.25
C GLU A 17 9.11 -6.24 -0.16
N PHE A 18 8.58 -6.11 1.07
CA PHE A 18 7.19 -5.72 1.29
C PHE A 18 6.87 -4.36 0.64
N VAL A 19 7.72 -3.36 0.87
CA VAL A 19 7.55 -2.02 0.29
C VAL A 19 7.56 -2.06 -1.25
N TRP A 20 8.45 -2.84 -1.86
CA TRP A 20 8.49 -3.02 -3.31
C TRP A 20 7.23 -3.71 -3.84
N ARG A 21 6.71 -4.72 -3.15
CA ARG A 21 5.47 -5.40 -3.52
C ARG A 21 4.26 -4.47 -3.45
N VAL A 22 4.20 -3.57 -2.46
CA VAL A 22 3.17 -2.51 -2.41
C VAL A 22 3.32 -1.56 -3.60
N SER A 23 4.54 -1.13 -3.93
CA SER A 23 4.79 -0.29 -5.11
C SER A 23 4.32 -0.95 -6.40
N ALA A 24 4.68 -2.22 -6.61
CA ALA A 24 4.26 -3.00 -7.76
C ALA A 24 2.72 -3.11 -7.85
N ALA A 25 2.06 -3.37 -6.72
CA ALA A 25 0.60 -3.41 -6.66
C ALA A 25 -0.03 -2.06 -7.02
N MET A 26 0.54 -0.94 -6.56
CA MET A 26 0.10 0.40 -6.96
C MET A 26 0.27 0.62 -8.46
N THR A 27 1.40 0.25 -9.05
CA THR A 27 1.63 0.39 -10.50
C THR A 27 0.63 -0.45 -11.31
N VAL A 28 0.37 -1.68 -10.90
CA VAL A 28 -0.62 -2.56 -11.56
C VAL A 28 -2.02 -1.97 -11.47
N GLU A 29 -2.41 -1.43 -10.31
CA GLU A 29 -3.71 -0.76 -10.15
C GLU A 29 -3.81 0.49 -11.02
N ALA A 30 -2.76 1.30 -11.10
CA ALA A 30 -2.72 2.49 -11.94
C ALA A 30 -2.87 2.13 -13.44
N GLN A 31 -2.17 1.11 -13.90
CA GLN A 31 -2.29 0.61 -15.28
C GLN A 31 -3.70 0.08 -15.58
N TYR A 32 -4.30 -0.64 -14.64
CA TYR A 32 -5.67 -1.11 -14.76
C TYR A 32 -6.65 0.07 -14.90
N LYS A 33 -6.54 1.08 -14.02
CA LYS A 33 -7.40 2.27 -14.06
C LYS A 33 -7.22 3.09 -15.33
N LEU A 34 -5.99 3.21 -15.82
CA LEU A 34 -5.69 3.89 -17.10
C LEU A 34 -6.38 3.19 -18.28
N GLY A 35 -6.34 1.86 -18.32
CA GLY A 35 -6.96 1.08 -19.39
C GLY A 35 -8.48 0.98 -19.28
N ALA A 36 -9.02 0.86 -18.06
CA ALA A 36 -10.46 0.72 -17.82
C ALA A 36 -11.23 2.05 -17.86
N GLN A 37 -10.55 3.18 -17.66
CA GLN A 37 -11.12 4.53 -17.58
C GLN A 37 -12.43 4.59 -16.75
N PRO A 38 -12.44 4.06 -15.52
CA PRO A 38 -13.64 4.14 -14.70
C PRO A 38 -13.90 5.60 -14.30
N ASP A 39 -15.17 5.91 -14.00
CA ASP A 39 -15.51 7.19 -13.37
C ASP A 39 -14.81 7.27 -11.99
N MET A 40 -13.96 8.28 -11.80
CA MET A 40 -13.16 8.45 -10.59
C MET A 40 -12.95 9.95 -10.29
N SER A 41 -12.63 10.26 -9.03
CA SER A 41 -12.40 11.65 -8.65
C SER A 41 -11.14 12.23 -9.31
N LEU A 42 -11.04 13.57 -9.35
CA LEU A 42 -9.83 14.25 -9.86
C LEU A 42 -8.58 13.83 -9.09
N GLU A 43 -8.68 13.65 -7.77
CA GLU A 43 -7.58 13.19 -6.92
C GLU A 43 -7.18 11.75 -7.26
N ALA A 44 -8.15 10.88 -7.54
CA ALA A 44 -7.89 9.49 -7.92
C ALA A 44 -7.14 9.41 -9.27
N HIS A 45 -7.50 10.29 -10.23
CA HIS A 45 -6.75 10.46 -11.47
C HIS A 45 -5.33 10.96 -11.21
N LYS A 46 -5.14 11.98 -10.36
CA LYS A 46 -3.80 12.48 -10.00
C LYS A 46 -2.93 11.41 -9.36
N LEU A 47 -3.51 10.53 -8.53
CA LEU A 47 -2.76 9.40 -7.96
C LEU A 47 -2.36 8.38 -9.03
N MET A 48 -3.23 8.11 -10.00
CA MET A 48 -2.92 7.25 -11.14
C MET A 48 -1.73 7.80 -11.92
N ASP A 49 -1.81 9.06 -12.36
CA ASP A 49 -0.74 9.72 -13.12
C ASP A 49 0.56 9.75 -12.32
N TRP A 50 0.50 10.17 -11.06
CA TRP A 50 1.69 10.20 -10.18
C TRP A 50 2.34 8.83 -10.01
N THR A 51 1.53 7.76 -9.87
CA THR A 51 2.03 6.39 -9.71
C THR A 51 2.70 5.90 -11.00
N LEU A 52 2.16 6.26 -12.17
CA LEU A 52 2.76 5.91 -13.47
C LEU A 52 4.05 6.68 -13.74
N ASP A 53 4.14 7.93 -13.28
CA ASP A 53 5.35 8.74 -13.38
C ASP A 53 6.44 8.31 -12.38
N ASN A 54 6.05 7.70 -11.25
CA ASN A 54 6.95 7.32 -10.16
C ASN A 54 6.77 5.85 -9.73
N PRO A 55 6.91 4.87 -10.65
CA PRO A 55 6.52 3.46 -10.40
C PRO A 55 7.36 2.75 -9.32
N LEU A 56 8.54 3.30 -8.99
CA LEU A 56 9.45 2.77 -7.97
C LEU A 56 9.28 3.45 -6.61
N THR A 57 8.38 4.45 -6.51
CA THR A 57 8.17 5.24 -5.31
C THR A 57 6.75 5.01 -4.81
N PRO A 58 6.52 4.05 -3.91
CA PRO A 58 5.20 3.84 -3.33
C PRO A 58 4.79 5.04 -2.47
N ASP A 59 3.48 5.31 -2.40
CA ASP A 59 2.96 6.31 -1.47
C ASP A 59 3.05 5.81 -0.02
N ALA A 60 3.61 6.61 0.88
CA ALA A 60 3.83 6.24 2.28
C ALA A 60 2.53 5.92 3.03
N LEU A 61 1.42 6.57 2.66
CA LEU A 61 0.11 6.28 3.23
C LEU A 61 -0.42 4.94 2.71
N MET A 62 -0.15 4.59 1.45
CA MET A 62 -0.49 3.27 0.91
C MET A 62 0.27 2.14 1.63
N ILE A 63 1.58 2.30 1.86
CA ILE A 63 2.37 1.35 2.68
C ILE A 63 1.77 1.24 4.08
N SER A 64 1.39 2.38 4.67
CA SER A 64 0.81 2.40 6.01
C SER A 64 -0.49 1.60 6.06
N PHE A 65 -1.38 1.76 5.08
CA PHE A 65 -2.61 0.96 4.99
C PHE A 65 -2.33 -0.52 4.74
N ALA A 66 -1.40 -0.87 3.84
CA ALA A 66 -1.05 -2.26 3.58
C ALA A 66 -0.49 -2.94 4.84
N SER A 67 0.41 -2.26 5.57
CA SER A 67 1.04 -2.80 6.78
C SER A 67 0.08 -3.02 7.96
N THR A 68 -1.05 -2.30 7.99
CA THR A 68 -2.03 -2.35 9.10
C THR A 68 -3.33 -3.06 8.74
N ASP A 69 -3.50 -3.48 7.47
CA ASP A 69 -4.68 -4.25 7.08
C ASP A 69 -4.64 -5.64 7.72
N GLN A 70 -5.76 -6.07 8.30
CA GLN A 70 -5.84 -7.33 9.05
C GLN A 70 -5.51 -8.56 8.19
N ASN A 71 -5.82 -8.54 6.88
CA ASN A 71 -5.53 -9.65 5.99
C ASN A 71 -4.07 -9.73 5.56
N VAL A 72 -3.33 -8.62 5.69
CA VAL A 72 -1.88 -8.56 5.47
C VAL A 72 -1.15 -8.83 6.78
N ALA A 73 -1.51 -8.10 7.84
CA ALA A 73 -0.91 -8.15 9.16
C ALA A 73 -0.86 -9.55 9.78
N LYS A 74 -1.88 -10.38 9.57
CA LYS A 74 -1.96 -11.74 10.13
C LYS A 74 -0.79 -12.64 9.67
N ASP A 75 -0.24 -12.37 8.49
CA ASP A 75 0.83 -13.16 7.87
C ASP A 75 2.22 -12.52 8.11
N ILE A 76 2.28 -11.40 8.83
CA ILE A 76 3.53 -10.75 9.23
C ILE A 76 4.02 -11.35 10.54
N THR A 77 5.27 -11.78 10.54
CA THR A 77 5.92 -12.32 11.74
C THR A 77 7.13 -11.46 12.12
N VAL A 78 7.36 -11.34 13.42
CA VAL A 78 8.56 -10.70 13.97
C VAL A 78 9.20 -11.66 14.96
N THR A 79 10.46 -12.00 14.73
CA THR A 79 11.23 -12.93 15.58
C THR A 79 12.56 -12.27 15.91
N GLU A 80 12.85 -12.11 17.21
CA GLU A 80 14.11 -11.50 17.69
C GLU A 80 14.42 -10.12 17.06
N GLY A 81 13.37 -9.37 16.71
CA GLY A 81 13.48 -8.05 16.09
C GLY A 81 13.61 -8.04 14.57
N ALA A 82 13.80 -9.20 13.94
CA ALA A 82 13.73 -9.37 12.48
C ALA A 82 12.28 -9.55 12.02
N VAL A 83 11.92 -8.95 10.90
CA VAL A 83 10.60 -9.05 10.29
C VAL A 83 10.62 -10.01 9.11
N ASN A 84 9.52 -10.74 8.93
CA ASN A 84 9.31 -11.60 7.78
C ASN A 84 7.90 -11.37 7.23
N THR A 85 7.83 -10.92 5.98
CA THR A 85 6.58 -10.68 5.23
C THR A 85 6.37 -11.66 4.07
N SER A 86 7.21 -12.69 3.93
CA SER A 86 7.15 -13.66 2.81
C SER A 86 5.83 -14.44 2.75
N ALA A 87 5.14 -14.62 3.88
CA ALA A 87 3.83 -15.26 3.94
C ALA A 87 2.67 -14.33 3.53
N VAL A 88 2.89 -13.01 3.51
CA VAL A 88 1.88 -12.07 3.01
C VAL A 88 1.64 -12.35 1.53
N THR A 89 0.38 -12.49 1.12
CA THR A 89 0.04 -12.76 -0.28
C THR A 89 -0.05 -11.48 -1.11
N ASP A 90 0.36 -11.54 -2.38
CA ASP A 90 0.20 -10.41 -3.32
C ASP A 90 -1.27 -10.03 -3.50
N ALA A 91 -2.18 -11.01 -3.43
CA ALA A 91 -3.61 -10.79 -3.52
C ALA A 91 -4.13 -9.91 -2.36
N ALA A 92 -3.65 -10.14 -1.13
CA ALA A 92 -4.01 -9.31 0.02
C ALA A 92 -3.50 -7.87 -0.17
N ILE A 93 -2.25 -7.70 -0.61
CA ILE A 93 -1.67 -6.37 -0.89
C ILE A 93 -2.48 -5.65 -1.97
N ARG A 94 -2.78 -6.32 -3.10
CA ARG A 94 -3.59 -5.74 -4.18
C ARG A 94 -4.99 -5.34 -3.74
N ALA A 95 -5.64 -6.17 -2.91
CA ALA A 95 -6.95 -5.85 -2.37
C ALA A 95 -6.92 -4.56 -1.53
N VAL A 96 -5.88 -4.38 -0.70
CA VAL A 96 -5.71 -3.15 0.07
C VAL A 96 -5.46 -1.95 -0.84
N VAL A 97 -4.56 -2.08 -1.83
CA VAL A 97 -4.24 -0.99 -2.76
C VAL A 97 -5.49 -0.51 -3.50
N GLY A 98 -6.29 -1.43 -4.06
CA GLY A 98 -7.53 -1.09 -4.73
C GLY A 98 -8.55 -0.45 -3.78
N ALA A 99 -8.76 -1.03 -2.60
CA ALA A 99 -9.74 -0.55 -1.62
C ALA A 99 -9.38 0.80 -0.96
N ARG A 100 -8.09 1.15 -0.91
CA ARG A 100 -7.59 2.37 -0.27
C ARG A 100 -7.20 3.46 -1.27
N TRP A 101 -7.30 3.19 -2.56
CA TRP A 101 -6.91 4.11 -3.63
C TRP A 101 -7.50 5.52 -3.44
N ASP A 102 -8.82 5.62 -3.31
CA ASP A 102 -9.51 6.92 -3.23
C ASP A 102 -9.17 7.67 -1.94
N ILE A 103 -8.97 6.96 -0.83
CA ILE A 103 -8.59 7.56 0.45
C ILE A 103 -7.17 8.13 0.35
N VAL A 104 -6.23 7.36 -0.22
CA VAL A 104 -4.84 7.81 -0.42
C VAL A 104 -4.80 8.99 -1.37
N ALA A 105 -5.53 8.89 -2.49
CA ALA A 105 -5.63 9.95 -3.48
C ALA A 105 -6.13 11.27 -2.86
N LYS A 106 -7.26 11.19 -2.13
CA LYS A 106 -7.81 12.34 -1.42
C LYS A 106 -6.80 12.91 -0.43
N ARG A 107 -6.21 12.11 0.45
CA ARG A 107 -5.26 12.62 1.46
C ARG A 107 -3.99 13.22 0.85
N ARG A 108 -3.55 12.73 -0.30
CA ARG A 108 -2.36 13.21 -1.00
C ARG A 108 -2.61 14.52 -1.76
N PHE A 109 -3.77 14.67 -2.37
CA PHE A 109 -4.03 15.75 -3.34
C PHE A 109 -5.18 16.70 -2.96
N GLU A 110 -5.88 16.45 -1.85
CA GLU A 110 -6.86 17.39 -1.31
C GLU A 110 -6.11 18.67 -0.89
N ILE A 111 -6.38 19.73 -1.64
CA ILE A 111 -5.85 21.06 -1.37
C ILE A 111 -6.45 21.51 -0.04
N VAL A 112 -5.61 21.72 0.98
CA VAL A 112 -5.99 22.52 2.15
C VAL A 112 -6.30 23.91 1.60
N LYS A 113 -7.59 24.23 1.51
CA LYS A 113 -8.07 25.58 1.19
C LYS A 113 -7.79 26.52 2.35
#